data_AF-A0A1G7FT03-F1
#
_entry.id   AF-A0A1G7FT03-F1
#
_cell.length_a   1.000
_cell.length_b   1.000
_cell.length_c   1.000
_cell.angle_alpha   90.00
_cell.angle_beta   90.00
_cell.angle_gamma   90.00
#
_symmetry.space_group_name_H-M   'P 1'
#
loop_
_entity.id
_entity.type
_entity.pdbx_description
1 polymer ?
#
loop_
_entity_poly.entity_id
_entity_poly.type
_entity_poly.pdbx_seq_one_letter_code
_entity_poly.pdbx_strand_id
1 'polypeptide(L)'
;MRPFYLLLALLWMGVLWWFSDRPATGAGLPHPWDKLAHFLAYALLGALWRRGLGRFLPAFLLAAFYGVVDEAHQSLVPGREAFGLDLVADFLGAYAGARGAGRWEAQEASRP
;
A
#
# COMPACT_ATOMS: atom_id res chain seq x y z
N MET A 1 8.33 -17.46 6.04
CA MET A 1 8.52 -16.01 5.80
C MET A 1 9.68 -15.83 4.84
N ARG A 2 9.64 -14.83 3.94
CA ARG A 2 10.65 -14.59 2.90
C ARG A 2 11.27 -13.19 3.11
N PRO A 3 12.47 -13.07 3.71
CA PRO A 3 13.01 -11.80 4.21
C PRO A 3 13.23 -10.76 3.11
N PHE A 4 13.56 -11.19 1.89
CA PHE A 4 13.69 -10.30 0.73
C PHE A 4 12.43 -9.47 0.48
N TYR A 5 11.24 -10.07 0.53
CA TYR A 5 9.97 -9.35 0.32
C TYR A 5 9.59 -8.46 1.50
N LEU A 6 10.00 -8.82 2.72
CA LEU A 6 9.83 -7.95 3.90
C LEU A 6 10.68 -6.68 3.75
N LEU A 7 11.94 -6.82 3.31
CA LEU A 7 12.81 -5.69 3.01
C LEU A 7 12.19 -4.80 1.92
N LEU A 8 11.71 -5.40 0.82
CA LEU A 8 11.04 -4.63 -0.24
C LEU A 8 9.78 -3.92 0.27
N ALA A 9 8.98 -4.54 1.14
CA ALA A 9 7.81 -3.89 1.74
C ALA A 9 8.20 -2.67 2.58
N LEU A 10 9.25 -2.79 3.39
CA LEU A 10 9.78 -1.69 4.21
C LEU A 10 10.36 -0.56 3.34
N LEU A 11 11.09 -0.90 2.28
CA LEU A 11 11.59 0.09 1.32
C LEU A 11 10.43 0.80 0.61
N TRP A 12 9.38 0.06 0.24
CA TRP A 12 8.20 0.63 -0.39
C TRP A 12 7.46 1.58 0.56
N MET A 13 7.32 1.25 1.85
CA MET A 13 6.82 2.19 2.86
C MET A 13 7.67 3.46 2.90
N GLY A 14 9.00 3.34 2.88
CA GLY A 14 9.89 4.52 2.82
C GLY A 14 9.63 5.41 1.58
N VAL A 15 9.37 4.79 0.43
CA VAL A 15 9.01 5.52 -0.80
C VAL A 15 7.67 6.24 -0.65
N LEU A 16 6.65 5.57 -0.11
CA LEU A 16 5.33 6.18 0.12
C LEU A 16 5.43 7.37 1.06
N TRP A 17 6.07 7.19 2.22
CA TRP A 17 6.31 8.26 3.18
C TRP A 17 6.97 9.49 2.53
N TRP A 18 8.02 9.26 1.73
CA TRP A 18 8.74 10.33 1.05
C TRP A 18 7.88 11.12 0.07
N PHE A 19 6.94 10.46 -0.63
CA PHE A 19 5.98 11.14 -1.49
C PHE A 19 4.90 11.87 -0.67
N SER A 20 4.41 11.26 0.40
CA SER A 20 3.43 11.84 1.32
C SER A 20 3.94 13.11 2.01
N ASP A 21 5.23 13.16 2.34
CA ASP A 21 5.88 14.29 3.05
C ASP A 21 6.06 15.54 2.17
N ARG A 22 5.82 15.44 0.85
CA ARG A 22 5.98 16.58 -0.05
C ARG A 22 4.79 17.54 0.09
N PRO A 23 5.03 18.83 0.42
CA PRO A 23 3.98 19.86 0.41
C PRO A 23 3.35 19.94 -0.98
N ALA A 24 2.04 20.15 -1.03
CA ALA A 24 1.37 20.37 -2.31
C ALA A 24 1.59 21.81 -2.75
N THR A 25 2.58 22.03 -3.64
CA THR A 25 2.90 23.35 -4.22
C THR A 25 2.15 23.61 -5.53
N GLY A 26 1.20 22.75 -5.90
CA GLY A 26 0.37 22.84 -7.11
C GLY A 26 -0.76 21.80 -7.08
N ALA A 27 -1.51 21.68 -8.19
CA ALA A 27 -2.51 20.62 -8.32
C ALA A 27 -1.80 19.26 -8.40
N GLY A 28 -2.12 18.36 -7.46
CA GLY A 28 -1.65 16.97 -7.47
C GLY A 28 -2.18 16.18 -8.66
N LEU A 29 -2.13 14.85 -8.59
CA LEU A 29 -2.79 14.01 -9.59
C LEU A 29 -4.28 14.37 -9.65
N PRO A 30 -4.84 14.64 -10.84
CA PRO A 30 -6.25 15.00 -10.95
C PRO A 30 -7.12 13.78 -10.69
N HIS A 31 -8.30 13.98 -10.10
CA HIS A 31 -9.30 12.93 -9.99
C HIS A 31 -9.63 12.31 -11.37
N PRO A 32 -9.76 10.97 -11.48
CA PRO A 32 -9.66 9.96 -10.43
C PRO A 32 -8.26 9.32 -10.28
N TRP A 33 -7.23 9.87 -10.94
CA TRP A 33 -5.91 9.26 -11.05
C TRP A 33 -5.13 9.22 -9.74
N ASP A 34 -5.40 10.16 -8.84
CA ASP A 34 -4.91 10.14 -7.46
C ASP A 34 -5.39 8.89 -6.72
N LYS A 35 -6.68 8.56 -6.80
CA LYS A 35 -7.26 7.38 -6.13
C LYS A 35 -6.72 6.09 -6.74
N LEU A 36 -6.50 6.07 -8.06
CA LEU A 36 -5.85 4.94 -8.70
C LEU A 36 -4.40 4.77 -8.24
N ALA A 37 -3.66 5.86 -8.06
CA ALA A 37 -2.30 5.81 -7.55
C ALA A 37 -2.24 5.23 -6.13
N HIS A 38 -3.13 5.69 -5.23
CA HIS A 38 -3.32 5.13 -3.89
C HIS A 38 -3.63 3.62 -3.94
N PHE A 39 -4.64 3.23 -4.72
CA PHE A 39 -5.00 1.83 -4.90
C PHE A 39 -3.81 0.96 -5.35
N LEU A 40 -3.07 1.39 -6.39
CA LEU A 40 -1.94 0.62 -6.92
C LEU A 40 -0.76 0.58 -5.94
N ALA A 41 -0.48 1.69 -5.25
CA ALA A 41 0.56 1.78 -4.24
C ALA A 41 0.33 0.80 -3.09
N TYR A 42 -0.89 0.76 -2.56
CA TYR A 42 -1.24 -0.15 -1.47
C TYR A 42 -1.48 -1.58 -1.94
N ALA A 43 -1.88 -1.81 -3.20
CA ALA A 43 -1.88 -3.15 -3.79
C ALA A 43 -0.48 -3.74 -3.88
N LEU A 44 0.53 -2.95 -4.26
CA LEU A 44 1.91 -3.39 -4.21
C LEU A 44 2.35 -3.68 -2.78
N LEU A 45 2.07 -2.79 -1.83
CA LEU A 45 2.42 -2.98 -0.42
C LEU A 45 1.81 -4.26 0.17
N GLY A 46 0.50 -4.48 -0.05
CA GLY A 46 -0.20 -5.68 0.40
C GLY A 46 0.35 -6.96 -0.24
N ALA A 47 0.72 -6.91 -1.53
CA ALA A 47 1.34 -8.05 -2.22
C ALA A 47 2.74 -8.37 -1.68
N LEU A 48 3.56 -7.35 -1.39
CA LEU A 48 4.90 -7.53 -0.81
C LEU A 48 4.82 -8.12 0.60
N TRP A 49 3.94 -7.57 1.46
CA TRP A 49 3.69 -8.14 2.78
C TRP A 49 3.18 -9.57 2.69
N ARG A 50 2.29 -9.87 1.74
CA ARG A 50 1.79 -11.23 1.55
C ARG A 50 2.91 -12.19 1.19
N ARG A 51 3.77 -11.84 0.23
CA ARG A 51 4.91 -12.68 -0.17
C ARG A 51 5.95 -12.84 0.95
N GLY A 52 6.11 -11.80 1.78
CA GLY A 52 7.02 -11.84 2.93
C GLY A 52 6.50 -12.71 4.07
N LEU A 53 5.22 -12.55 4.45
CA LEU A 53 4.63 -13.18 5.63
C LEU A 53 3.96 -14.53 5.33
N GLY A 54 3.55 -14.77 4.08
CA GLY A 54 2.84 -15.97 3.63
C GLY A 54 1.38 -16.06 4.08
N ARG A 55 0.88 -15.06 4.83
CA ARG A 55 -0.48 -15.07 5.41
C ARG A 55 -1.23 -13.81 5.00
N PHE A 56 -2.50 -13.97 4.62
CA PHE A 56 -3.36 -12.88 4.15
C PHE A 56 -3.60 -11.83 5.24
N LEU A 57 -4.13 -12.26 6.39
CA LEU A 57 -4.61 -11.36 7.42
C LEU A 57 -3.53 -10.39 7.95
N PRO A 58 -2.33 -10.84 8.38
CA PRO A 58 -1.31 -9.90 8.84
C PRO A 58 -0.79 -9.01 7.71
N ALA A 59 -0.72 -9.49 6.46
CA ALA A 59 -0.28 -8.68 5.34
C ALA A 59 -1.26 -7.55 5.02
N PHE A 60 -2.56 -7.86 5.00
CA PHE A 60 -3.62 -6.87 4.81
C PHE A 60 -3.64 -5.85 5.97
N LEU A 61 -3.62 -6.32 7.22
CA LEU A 61 -3.67 -5.44 8.38
C LEU A 61 -2.47 -4.50 8.48
N LEU A 62 -1.26 -4.97 8.16
CA LEU A 62 -0.07 -4.10 8.15
C LEU A 62 -0.15 -3.03 7.06
N ALA A 63 -0.56 -3.39 5.85
CA ALA A 63 -0.73 -2.43 4.75
C ALA A 63 -1.83 -1.41 5.04
N ALA A 64 -2.99 -1.87 5.53
CA ALA A 64 -4.11 -1.00 5.89
C ALA A 64 -3.77 -0.08 7.07
N PHE A 65 -3.14 -0.61 8.12
CA PHE A 65 -2.68 0.21 9.24
C PHE A 65 -1.68 1.27 8.80
N TYR A 66 -0.76 0.92 7.90
CA TYR A 66 0.16 1.90 7.34
C TYR A 66 -0.56 3.01 6.57
N GLY A 67 -1.62 2.71 5.81
CA GLY A 67 -2.45 3.72 5.13
C GLY A 67 -3.10 4.71 6.08
N VAL A 68 -3.60 4.22 7.22
CA VAL A 68 -4.12 5.11 8.29
C VAL A 68 -3.02 6.04 8.82
N VAL A 69 -1.81 5.52 9.02
CA VAL A 69 -0.68 6.31 9.52
C VAL A 69 -0.22 7.34 8.47
N ASP A 70 -0.17 6.96 7.21
CA ASP A 70 0.24 7.81 6.09
C ASP A 70 -0.74 8.97 5.88
N GLU A 71 -2.05 8.71 5.86
CA GLU A 71 -3.09 9.77 5.80
C GLU A 71 -3.04 10.70 7.03
N ALA A 72 -2.81 10.14 8.22
CA ALA A 72 -2.64 10.94 9.42
C ALA A 72 -1.37 11.81 9.35
N HIS A 73 -0.27 11.30 8.79
CA HIS A 73 0.94 12.08 8.54
C HIS A 73 0.70 13.18 7.50
N GLN A 74 0.03 12.88 6.39
CA GLN A 74 -0.30 13.87 5.35
C GLN A 74 -1.15 15.01 5.89
N SER A 75 -2.03 14.78 6.87
CA SER A 75 -2.79 15.86 7.52
C SER A 75 -1.92 16.92 8.22
N LEU A 76 -0.65 16.60 8.49
CA LEU A 76 0.34 17.50 9.08
C LEU A 76 1.19 18.21 8.02
N VAL A 77 1.08 17.82 6.75
CA VAL A 77 1.87 18.35 5.64
C VAL A 77 1.14 19.54 5.00
N PRO A 78 1.75 20.74 4.95
CA PRO A 78 1.09 21.93 4.40
C PRO A 78 0.62 21.73 2.95
N GLY A 79 -0.64 22.11 2.69
CA GLY A 79 -1.27 22.02 1.37
C GLY A 79 -1.76 20.63 0.98
N ARG A 80 -1.50 19.59 1.77
CA ARG A 80 -2.11 18.27 1.57
C ARG A 80 -3.49 18.24 2.22
N GLU A 81 -4.47 17.73 1.49
CA GLU A 81 -5.77 17.37 2.04
C GLU A 81 -5.79 15.86 2.26
N ALA A 82 -5.94 15.44 3.51
CA ALA A 82 -6.22 14.05 3.83
C ALA A 82 -7.68 13.76 3.46
N PHE A 83 -7.91 12.81 2.56
CA PHE A 83 -9.25 12.47 2.10
C PHE A 83 -9.61 11.05 2.51
N GLY A 84 -10.80 10.88 3.11
CA GLY A 84 -11.32 9.55 3.43
C GLY A 84 -11.44 8.62 2.20
N LEU A 85 -11.52 9.18 0.98
CA LEU A 85 -11.52 8.41 -0.26
C LEU A 85 -10.15 7.81 -0.60
N ASP A 86 -9.06 8.46 -0.21
CA ASP A 86 -7.70 7.92 -0.39
C ASP A 86 -7.49 6.74 0.56
N LEU A 87 -7.92 6.87 1.82
CA LEU A 87 -7.93 5.74 2.75
C LEU A 87 -8.75 4.54 2.25
N VAL A 88 -9.89 4.78 1.61
CA VAL A 88 -10.69 3.71 0.99
C VAL A 88 -9.93 3.06 -0.17
N ALA A 89 -9.28 3.85 -1.03
CA ALA A 89 -8.46 3.34 -2.12
C ALA A 89 -7.28 2.50 -1.58
N ASP A 90 -6.63 2.94 -0.51
CA ASP A 90 -5.55 2.23 0.18
C ASP A 90 -6.02 0.87 0.70
N PHE A 91 -7.17 0.83 1.38
CA PHE A 91 -7.74 -0.41 1.90
C PHE A 91 -8.10 -1.40 0.79
N LEU A 92 -8.74 -0.93 -0.28
CA LEU A 92 -9.10 -1.76 -1.42
C LEU A 92 -7.85 -2.29 -2.13
N GLY A 93 -6.83 -1.43 -2.30
CA GLY A 93 -5.53 -1.79 -2.85
C GLY A 93 -4.86 -2.87 -2.01
N ALA A 94 -4.65 -2.61 -0.72
CA ALA A 94 -4.06 -3.54 0.24
C ALA A 94 -4.75 -4.90 0.23
N TYR A 95 -6.09 -4.92 0.23
CA TYR A 95 -6.88 -6.14 0.14
C TYR A 95 -6.61 -6.90 -1.17
N ALA A 96 -6.73 -6.22 -2.31
CA ALA A 96 -6.55 -6.82 -3.63
C ALA A 96 -5.14 -7.40 -3.81
N GLY A 97 -4.11 -6.63 -3.43
CA GLY A 97 -2.72 -7.03 -3.48
C GLY A 97 -2.41 -8.24 -2.60
N ALA A 98 -2.80 -8.19 -1.32
CA ALA A 98 -2.57 -9.28 -0.38
C ALA A 98 -3.34 -10.56 -0.77
N ARG A 99 -4.54 -10.43 -1.34
CA ARG A 99 -5.32 -11.58 -1.81
C ARG A 99 -4.78 -12.17 -3.11
N GLY A 100 -4.40 -11.33 -4.07
CA GLY A 100 -3.87 -11.73 -5.37
C GLY A 100 -2.54 -12.46 -5.25
N ALA A 101 -1.60 -11.93 -4.46
CA ALA A 101 -0.29 -12.55 -4.26
C ALA A 101 -0.38 -13.95 -3.62
N GLY A 102 -1.38 -14.21 -2.78
CA GLY A 102 -1.59 -15.53 -2.18
C GLY A 102 -2.10 -16.59 -3.15
N ARG A 103 -2.79 -16.21 -4.23
CA ARG A 103 -3.25 -17.16 -5.28
C ARG A 103 -2.07 -17.64 -6.12
N TRP A 104 -1.12 -16.77 -6.40
CA TRP A 104 0.10 -17.09 -7.15
C TRP A 104 0.98 -18.10 -6.39
N GLU A 105 1.13 -17.92 -5.07
CA GLU A 105 1.87 -18.88 -4.22
C GLU A 105 1.21 -20.27 -4.21
N ALA A 106 -0.13 -20.32 -4.13
CA ALA A 106 -0.86 -21.59 -4.16
C ALA A 106 -0.74 -22.31 -5.51
N GLN A 107 -0.60 -21.55 -6.62
CA GLN A 107 -0.37 -22.10 -7.96
C GLN A 107 1.07 -22.55 -8.17
N GLU A 108 2.06 -21.83 -7.64
CA GLU A 108 3.47 -22.26 -7.69
C GLU A 108 3.69 -23.56 -6.91
N ALA A 109 3.05 -23.72 -5.76
CA ALA A 109 3.14 -24.92 -4.94
C ALA A 109 2.51 -26.17 -5.57
N SER A 110 1.64 -26.03 -6.58
CA SER A 110 0.96 -27.13 -7.26
C SER A 110 1.56 -27.50 -8.62
N ARG A 111 2.64 -26.83 -9.05
CA ARG A 111 3.38 -27.20 -10.27
C ARG A 111 4.31 -28.41 -9.97
N PRO A 112 4.24 -29.49 -10.78
CA PRO A 112 5.01 -30.71 -10.57
C PRO A 112 6.51 -30.55 -10.84
#